data_AF-A0A7R9PFC2-F1
#
_entry.id   AF-A0A7R9PFC2-F1
#
_cell.length_a   1.000
_cell.length_b   1.000
_cell.length_c   1.000
_cell.angle_alpha   90.00
_cell.angle_beta   90.00
_cell.angle_gamma   90.00
#
_symmetry.space_group_name_H-M   'P 1'
#
loop_
_entity.id
_entity.type
_entity.pdbx_description
1 polymer ?
#
loop_
_entity_poly.entity_id
_entity_poly.type
_entity_poly.pdbx_seq_one_letter_code
_entity_poly.pdbx_strand_id
1 'polypeptide(L)'
;MIEKNIHHNMSSFAETAGLGYLKSQAIEFVNYNKRQMSRIYPKGTRADSSNYMPQVFWNAGCQMVSLNFQTSDLPMQLNQGKFEYNGNCGYLLKPDFMRRADRSFDPFAESPVDGVIAAQCSVQVIAGQFLSDKKVGTYVEVDMYGLPTDTIRKEFRTRLVPANGLNPVYNEEPFLFRKVSVTYLGARRVVLPDLAVLRFGVYDDNSRLLGQRILPLDGLQAGYRHISLRTEANFPMSLPMLFCNIELKIYVPDGFE
;
A
#
# COMPACT_ATOMS: atom_id res chain seq x y z
N MET A 1 0.05 -22.62 -20.36
CA MET A 1 -0.92 -22.72 -19.23
C MET A 1 -2.34 -22.24 -19.59
N ILE A 2 -2.58 -21.64 -20.77
CA ILE A 2 -3.87 -20.99 -21.13
C ILE A 2 -4.81 -21.92 -21.93
N GLU A 3 -4.41 -23.16 -22.24
CA GLU A 3 -5.16 -24.02 -23.18
C GLU A 3 -6.29 -24.87 -22.57
N LYS A 4 -6.39 -24.99 -21.23
CA LYS A 4 -7.46 -25.76 -20.58
C LYS A 4 -8.26 -24.88 -19.63
N ASN A 5 -9.53 -24.64 -19.97
CA ASN A 5 -10.48 -23.81 -19.24
C ASN A 5 -11.01 -24.52 -17.97
N ILE A 6 -10.11 -24.94 -17.07
CA ILE A 6 -10.43 -25.78 -15.91
C ILE A 6 -10.30 -24.96 -14.62
N HIS A 7 -11.42 -24.44 -14.13
CA HIS A 7 -11.45 -23.49 -13.01
C HIS A 7 -10.92 -24.06 -11.68
N HIS A 8 -11.07 -25.36 -11.44
CA HIS A 8 -10.61 -26.01 -10.20
C HIS A 8 -9.10 -26.28 -10.18
N ASN A 9 -8.41 -26.11 -11.31
CA ASN A 9 -6.96 -26.21 -11.34
C ASN A 9 -6.34 -24.91 -10.82
N MET A 10 -5.34 -25.04 -9.95
CA MET A 10 -4.58 -23.92 -9.40
C MET A 10 -3.08 -24.10 -9.66
N SER A 11 -2.31 -23.04 -9.52
CA SER A 11 -0.85 -23.10 -9.69
C SER A 11 -0.13 -22.38 -8.56
N SER A 12 0.96 -22.99 -8.08
CA SER A 12 1.84 -22.41 -7.06
C SER A 12 3.16 -21.99 -7.71
N PHE A 13 3.58 -20.76 -7.46
CA PHE A 13 4.77 -20.15 -8.03
C PHE A 13 5.68 -19.63 -6.93
N ALA A 14 6.98 -19.92 -7.04
CA ALA A 14 7.97 -19.16 -6.28
C ALA A 14 7.95 -17.69 -6.71
N GLU A 15 8.30 -16.76 -5.82
CA GLU A 15 8.27 -15.31 -6.12
C GLU A 15 9.07 -14.98 -7.40
N THR A 16 10.16 -15.69 -7.68
CA THR A 16 10.98 -15.51 -8.89
C THR A 16 10.24 -15.87 -10.17
N ALA A 17 9.49 -16.96 -10.17
CA ALA A 17 8.67 -17.39 -11.31
C ALA A 17 7.47 -16.44 -11.50
N GLY A 18 6.80 -16.05 -10.41
CA GLY A 18 5.71 -15.09 -10.46
C GLY A 18 6.17 -13.72 -11.01
N LEU A 19 7.36 -13.25 -10.60
CA LEU A 19 7.99 -12.05 -11.16
C LEU A 19 8.33 -12.21 -12.64
N GLY A 20 8.74 -13.42 -13.07
CA GLY A 20 8.94 -13.75 -14.48
C GLY A 20 7.67 -13.52 -15.31
N TYR A 21 6.54 -14.08 -14.88
CA TYR A 21 5.25 -13.87 -15.54
C TYR A 21 4.79 -12.42 -15.52
N LEU A 22 4.99 -11.70 -14.41
CA LEU A 22 4.71 -10.27 -14.35
C LEU A 22 5.52 -9.45 -15.35
N LYS A 23 6.77 -9.84 -15.66
CA LYS A 23 7.62 -9.11 -16.61
C LYS A 23 7.31 -9.42 -18.07
N SER A 24 6.91 -10.65 -18.39
CA SER A 24 6.72 -11.09 -19.77
C SER A 24 5.27 -11.16 -20.22
N GLN A 25 4.34 -11.37 -19.29
CA GLN A 25 2.95 -11.79 -19.55
C GLN A 25 1.98 -11.23 -18.47
N ALA A 26 2.13 -9.95 -18.12
CA ALA A 26 1.40 -9.34 -17.00
C ALA A 26 -0.13 -9.40 -17.17
N ILE A 27 -0.62 -9.05 -18.35
CA ILE A 27 -2.05 -9.00 -18.68
C ILE A 27 -2.63 -10.42 -18.69
N GLU A 28 -1.91 -11.38 -19.27
CA GLU A 28 -2.30 -12.79 -19.26
C GLU A 28 -2.35 -13.34 -17.84
N PHE A 29 -1.44 -12.92 -16.97
CA PHE A 29 -1.42 -13.37 -15.58
C PHE A 29 -2.61 -12.80 -14.78
N VAL A 30 -2.99 -11.54 -15.01
CA VAL A 30 -4.23 -10.96 -14.49
C VAL A 30 -5.44 -11.75 -14.97
N ASN A 31 -5.51 -12.05 -16.27
CA ASN A 31 -6.62 -12.80 -16.86
C ASN A 31 -6.70 -14.24 -16.37
N TYR A 32 -5.56 -14.90 -16.15
CA TYR A 32 -5.49 -16.20 -15.47
C TYR A 32 -6.15 -16.13 -14.09
N ASN A 33 -5.84 -15.09 -13.31
CA ASN A 33 -6.35 -14.90 -11.95
C ASN A 33 -7.83 -14.47 -11.86
N LYS A 34 -8.50 -14.16 -12.98
CA LYS A 34 -9.96 -14.00 -13.02
C LYS A 34 -10.69 -15.34 -12.92
N ARG A 35 -10.03 -16.40 -13.37
CA ARG A 35 -10.64 -17.72 -13.56
C ARG A 35 -10.11 -18.77 -12.60
N GLN A 36 -8.81 -18.73 -12.32
CA GLN A 36 -8.09 -19.73 -11.55
C GLN A 36 -7.36 -19.08 -10.39
N MET A 37 -6.92 -19.91 -9.45
CA MET A 37 -6.20 -19.49 -8.26
C MET A 37 -4.69 -19.60 -8.47
N SER A 38 -3.96 -18.55 -8.11
CA SER A 38 -2.50 -18.60 -7.98
C SER A 38 -2.08 -18.46 -6.52
N ARG A 39 -1.09 -19.26 -6.14
CA ARG A 39 -0.36 -19.13 -4.88
C ARG A 39 1.06 -18.66 -5.16
N ILE A 40 1.50 -17.61 -4.47
CA ILE A 40 2.88 -17.13 -4.49
C ILE A 40 3.53 -17.47 -3.16
N TYR A 41 4.79 -17.89 -3.17
CA TYR A 41 5.56 -18.16 -1.96
C TYR A 41 7.01 -17.66 -2.05
N PRO A 42 7.67 -17.35 -0.91
CA PRO A 42 9.03 -16.82 -0.91
C PRO A 42 10.03 -17.79 -1.55
N LYS A 43 11.06 -17.28 -2.23
CA LYS A 43 12.14 -18.11 -2.78
C LYS A 43 12.95 -18.74 -1.64
N GLY A 44 13.49 -19.94 -1.89
CA GLY A 44 14.28 -20.67 -0.90
C GLY A 44 15.57 -19.97 -0.44
N THR A 45 16.07 -18.96 -1.17
CA THR A 45 17.27 -18.21 -0.75
C THR A 45 17.02 -17.22 0.39
N ARG A 46 15.76 -17.01 0.81
CA ARG A 46 15.41 -16.20 1.99
C ARG A 46 15.49 -17.05 3.27
N ALA A 47 16.70 -17.51 3.59
CA ALA A 47 16.95 -18.35 4.77
C ALA A 47 16.65 -17.62 6.10
N ASP A 48 16.69 -16.29 6.09
CA ASP A 48 16.34 -15.41 7.21
C ASP A 48 14.83 -15.24 7.42
N SER A 49 14.00 -15.92 6.62
CA SER A 49 12.54 -15.76 6.62
C SER A 49 12.05 -14.35 6.24
N SER A 50 12.86 -13.54 5.56
CA SER A 50 12.41 -12.26 5.01
C SER A 50 11.25 -12.44 4.03
N ASN A 51 10.42 -11.39 3.88
CA ASN A 51 9.30 -11.40 2.95
C ASN A 51 9.59 -10.62 1.66
N TYR A 52 8.86 -10.99 0.60
CA TYR A 52 8.77 -10.20 -0.62
C TYR A 52 7.58 -9.23 -0.54
N MET A 53 7.56 -8.18 -1.36
CA MET A 53 6.46 -7.22 -1.34
C MET A 53 5.17 -7.85 -1.94
N PRO A 54 4.09 -8.02 -1.15
CA PRO A 54 2.90 -8.73 -1.61
C PRO A 54 2.10 -7.93 -2.64
N GLN A 55 2.15 -6.58 -2.56
CA GLN A 55 1.45 -5.68 -3.47
C GLN A 55 1.75 -5.97 -4.94
N VAL A 56 2.98 -6.37 -5.27
CA VAL A 56 3.41 -6.72 -6.63
C VAL A 56 2.54 -7.83 -7.22
N PHE A 57 2.16 -8.82 -6.42
CA PHE A 57 1.34 -9.95 -6.86
C PHE A 57 -0.16 -9.69 -6.70
N TRP A 58 -0.57 -8.89 -5.72
CA TRP A 58 -1.95 -8.40 -5.64
C TRP A 58 -2.33 -7.56 -6.85
N ASN A 59 -1.39 -6.77 -7.40
CA ASN A 59 -1.59 -6.04 -8.66
C ASN A 59 -1.85 -6.98 -9.84
N ALA A 60 -1.31 -8.21 -9.82
CA ALA A 60 -1.60 -9.25 -10.81
C ALA A 60 -2.88 -10.04 -10.51
N GLY A 61 -3.56 -9.75 -9.41
CA GLY A 61 -4.78 -10.44 -8.98
C GLY A 61 -4.54 -11.80 -8.32
N CYS A 62 -3.30 -12.12 -7.96
CA CYS A 62 -2.95 -13.34 -7.24
C CYS A 62 -3.64 -13.36 -5.87
N GLN A 63 -4.25 -14.48 -5.52
CA GLN A 63 -5.14 -14.58 -4.36
C GLN A 63 -4.38 -15.06 -3.11
N MET A 64 -3.52 -16.06 -3.26
CA MET A 64 -2.79 -16.66 -2.13
C MET A 64 -1.33 -16.20 -2.11
N VAL A 65 -1.11 -14.93 -1.78
CA VAL A 65 0.23 -14.33 -1.69
C VAL A 65 0.83 -14.64 -0.31
N SER A 66 1.48 -15.80 -0.20
CA SER A 66 1.92 -16.37 1.07
C SER A 66 3.19 -15.68 1.58
N LEU A 67 3.18 -15.29 2.86
CA LEU A 67 4.28 -14.62 3.55
C LEU A 67 4.69 -15.41 4.82
N ASN A 68 5.88 -15.13 5.32
CA ASN A 68 6.45 -15.65 6.56
C ASN A 68 5.94 -14.82 7.76
N PHE A 69 4.91 -15.31 8.44
CA PHE A 69 4.24 -14.60 9.56
C PHE A 69 5.13 -14.38 10.78
N GLN A 70 6.17 -15.19 10.96
CA GLN A 70 7.16 -15.04 12.03
C GLN A 70 8.01 -13.76 11.89
N THR A 71 8.03 -13.15 10.70
CA THR A 71 8.82 -11.95 10.40
C THR A 71 7.88 -10.75 10.24
N SER A 72 7.87 -9.83 11.22
CA SER A 72 7.03 -8.61 11.20
C SER A 72 7.64 -7.47 10.38
N ASP A 73 8.22 -7.81 9.23
CA ASP A 73 8.80 -6.84 8.30
C ASP A 73 7.71 -6.04 7.55
N LEU A 74 8.12 -5.04 6.78
CA LEU A 74 7.22 -4.17 6.03
C LEU A 74 6.17 -4.94 5.19
N PRO A 75 6.52 -5.98 4.41
CA PRO A 75 5.54 -6.84 3.75
C PRO A 75 4.45 -7.40 4.68
N MET A 76 4.83 -7.89 5.86
CA MET A 76 3.89 -8.44 6.84
C MET A 76 3.02 -7.35 7.46
N GLN A 77 3.58 -6.17 7.74
CA GLN A 77 2.83 -5.00 8.20
C GLN A 77 1.72 -4.62 7.21
N LEU A 78 2.06 -4.56 5.90
CA LEU A 78 1.08 -4.30 4.84
C LEU A 78 0.00 -5.38 4.77
N ASN A 79 0.39 -6.65 4.89
CA ASN A 79 -0.54 -7.77 4.88
C ASN A 79 -1.54 -7.70 6.04
N GLN A 80 -1.05 -7.59 7.27
CA GLN A 80 -1.91 -7.54 8.46
C GLN A 80 -2.78 -6.28 8.49
N GLY A 81 -2.23 -5.14 8.07
CA GLY A 81 -2.97 -3.89 7.98
C GLY A 81 -4.07 -3.92 6.92
N LYS A 82 -3.80 -4.52 5.75
CA LYS A 82 -4.79 -4.66 4.68
C LYS A 82 -5.90 -5.65 5.03
N PHE A 83 -5.56 -6.82 5.57
CA PHE A 83 -6.53 -7.87 5.91
C PHE A 83 -7.29 -7.68 7.23
N GLU A 84 -6.98 -6.63 7.99
CA GLU A 84 -7.84 -6.16 9.09
C GLU A 84 -9.24 -5.74 8.58
N TYR A 85 -9.30 -5.24 7.35
CA TYR A 85 -10.53 -4.79 6.71
C TYR A 85 -11.43 -5.97 6.32
N ASN A 86 -12.70 -5.68 6.02
CA ASN A 86 -13.74 -6.69 5.81
C ASN A 86 -13.93 -7.62 7.03
N GLY A 87 -13.94 -7.02 8.23
CA GLY A 87 -14.21 -7.75 9.48
C GLY A 87 -13.12 -8.77 9.85
N ASN A 88 -11.88 -8.56 9.41
CA ASN A 88 -10.74 -9.44 9.67
C ASN A 88 -10.99 -10.91 9.25
N CYS A 89 -11.81 -11.14 8.23
CA CYS A 89 -12.19 -12.49 7.81
C CYS A 89 -11.12 -13.19 6.94
N GLY A 90 -10.03 -12.49 6.61
CA GLY A 90 -8.96 -13.00 5.73
C GLY A 90 -9.27 -12.96 4.23
N TYR A 91 -10.39 -12.35 3.82
CA TYR A 91 -10.77 -12.20 2.42
C TYR A 91 -11.09 -10.75 2.09
N LEU A 92 -10.59 -10.28 0.94
CA LEU A 92 -10.91 -8.98 0.36
C LEU A 92 -11.33 -9.16 -1.08
N LEU A 93 -12.43 -8.53 -1.48
CA LEU A 93 -12.92 -8.59 -2.84
C LEU A 93 -11.96 -7.82 -3.76
N LYS A 94 -11.53 -8.46 -4.86
CA LYS A 94 -10.72 -7.77 -5.88
C LYS A 94 -11.56 -6.69 -6.59
N PRO A 95 -10.94 -5.59 -7.04
CA PRO A 95 -11.63 -4.58 -7.86
C PRO A 95 -12.26 -5.18 -9.13
N ASP A 96 -13.31 -4.52 -9.62
CA ASP A 96 -14.17 -5.02 -10.71
C ASP A 96 -13.42 -5.37 -11.99
N PHE A 97 -12.48 -4.54 -12.42
CA PHE A 97 -11.66 -4.76 -13.63
C PHE A 97 -10.72 -5.98 -13.50
N MET A 98 -10.44 -6.44 -12.28
CA MET A 98 -9.66 -7.66 -12.01
C MET A 98 -10.53 -8.91 -11.88
N ARG A 99 -11.86 -8.79 -12.04
CA ARG A 99 -12.83 -9.89 -11.96
C ARG A 99 -13.60 -10.09 -13.25
N ARG A 100 -13.96 -9.00 -13.92
CA ARG A 100 -14.75 -9.00 -15.16
C ARG A 100 -13.97 -9.58 -16.34
N ALA A 101 -14.60 -10.51 -17.06
CA ALA A 101 -14.02 -11.18 -18.23
C ALA A 101 -13.93 -10.25 -19.45
N ASP A 102 -14.82 -9.26 -19.54
CA ASP A 102 -14.91 -8.29 -20.63
C ASP A 102 -14.02 -7.06 -20.45
N ARG A 103 -13.24 -7.00 -19.35
CA ARG A 103 -12.29 -5.93 -19.07
C ARG A 103 -10.87 -6.45 -19.20
N SER A 104 -9.95 -5.68 -19.79
CA SER A 104 -8.51 -5.95 -19.72
C SER A 104 -7.86 -5.00 -18.72
N PHE A 105 -6.80 -5.44 -18.06
CA PHE A 105 -6.07 -4.63 -17.10
C PHE A 105 -4.58 -4.93 -17.18
N ASP A 106 -3.78 -3.87 -17.40
CA ASP A 106 -2.33 -3.91 -17.32
C ASP A 106 -1.88 -3.36 -15.96
N PRO A 107 -1.26 -4.17 -15.08
CA PRO A 107 -0.79 -3.72 -13.77
C PRO A 107 0.37 -2.72 -13.84
N PHE A 108 0.93 -2.46 -15.02
CA PHE A 108 1.97 -1.45 -15.26
C PHE A 108 1.43 -0.20 -15.97
N ALA A 109 0.11 -0.08 -16.15
CA ALA A 109 -0.50 1.08 -16.78
C ALA A 109 -0.15 2.38 -16.04
N GLU A 110 0.28 3.40 -16.80
CA GLU A 110 0.54 4.76 -16.30
C GLU A 110 -0.66 5.72 -16.51
N SER A 111 -1.61 5.30 -17.34
CA SER A 111 -2.86 6.01 -17.62
C SER A 111 -4.02 5.45 -16.77
N PRO A 112 -5.10 6.21 -16.55
CA PRO A 112 -6.25 5.72 -15.80
C PRO A 112 -6.82 4.50 -16.50
N VAL A 113 -7.17 3.52 -15.69
CA VAL A 113 -7.88 2.34 -16.19
C VAL A 113 -9.29 2.78 -16.57
N ASP A 114 -9.77 2.36 -17.74
CA ASP A 114 -11.12 2.70 -18.19
C ASP A 114 -12.18 2.26 -17.17
N GLY A 115 -13.07 3.19 -16.80
CA GLY A 115 -14.07 3.01 -15.76
C GLY A 115 -13.57 3.17 -14.31
N VAL A 116 -12.29 3.50 -14.09
CA VAL A 116 -11.76 3.82 -12.75
C VAL A 116 -11.51 5.32 -12.60
N ILE A 117 -12.02 5.89 -11.52
CA ILE A 117 -11.81 7.28 -11.17
C ILE A 117 -10.47 7.40 -10.44
N ALA A 118 -9.49 8.02 -11.09
CA ALA A 118 -8.22 8.35 -10.45
C ALA A 118 -8.43 9.38 -9.33
N ALA A 119 -7.56 9.35 -8.31
CA ALA A 119 -7.65 10.25 -7.16
C ALA A 119 -6.42 11.14 -7.03
N GLN A 120 -6.59 12.29 -6.40
CA GLN A 120 -5.52 13.07 -5.79
C GLN A 120 -5.55 12.81 -4.28
N CYS A 121 -4.40 12.43 -3.72
CA CYS A 121 -4.24 12.20 -2.29
C CYS A 121 -3.16 13.14 -1.74
N SER A 122 -3.49 13.85 -0.67
CA SER A 122 -2.50 14.58 0.12
C SER A 122 -2.64 14.25 1.60
N VAL A 123 -1.51 14.25 2.30
CA VAL A 123 -1.45 13.96 3.74
C VAL A 123 -0.59 15.01 4.42
N GLN A 124 -1.20 15.81 5.28
CA GLN A 124 -0.47 16.70 6.18
C GLN A 124 -0.34 16.04 7.54
N VAL A 125 0.90 15.76 7.96
CA VAL A 125 1.18 15.28 9.32
C VAL A 125 1.35 16.50 10.23
N ILE A 126 0.40 16.72 11.13
CA ILE A 126 0.35 17.94 11.94
C ILE A 126 1.07 17.71 13.27
N ALA A 127 0.71 16.67 14.00
CA ALA A 127 1.28 16.40 15.32
C ALA A 127 1.19 14.90 15.68
N GLY A 128 1.93 14.50 16.71
CA GLY A 128 1.77 13.21 17.38
C GLY A 128 1.40 13.39 18.84
N GLN A 129 0.81 12.36 19.45
CA GLN A 129 0.49 12.31 20.87
C GLN A 129 0.92 10.97 21.46
N PHE A 130 1.52 11.00 22.64
CA PHE A 130 1.98 9.84 23.41
C PHE A 130 2.82 8.84 22.59
N LEU A 131 3.67 9.32 21.69
CA LEU A 131 4.45 8.47 20.79
C LEU A 131 5.55 7.67 21.51
N SER A 132 6.07 8.21 22.62
CA SER A 132 7.02 7.53 23.48
C SER A 132 6.87 8.00 24.93
N ASP A 133 7.13 7.09 25.86
CA ASP A 133 7.29 7.36 27.30
C ASP A 133 8.65 8.02 27.62
N LYS A 134 9.57 8.04 26.66
CA LYS A 134 10.90 8.63 26.77
C LYS A 134 10.97 9.97 26.03
N LYS A 135 11.91 10.81 26.46
CA LYS A 135 12.28 12.05 25.75
C LYS A 135 13.18 11.75 24.55
N VAL A 136 12.62 11.08 23.54
CA VAL A 136 13.29 10.81 22.26
C VAL A 136 12.85 11.80 21.19
N GLY A 137 13.68 11.99 20.17
CA GLY A 137 13.24 12.68 18.96
C GLY A 137 12.30 11.78 18.15
N THR A 138 11.35 12.35 17.41
CA THR A 138 10.46 11.56 16.53
C THR A 138 10.29 12.21 15.16
N TYR A 139 10.06 11.37 14.15
CA TYR A 139 9.65 11.79 12.81
C TYR A 139 8.64 10.80 12.23
N VAL A 140 7.90 11.24 11.22
CA VAL A 140 6.87 10.42 10.56
C VAL A 140 7.22 10.25 9.09
N GLU A 141 7.15 9.01 8.60
CA GLU A 141 7.15 8.68 7.18
C GLU A 141 5.74 8.32 6.74
N VAL A 142 5.36 8.76 5.53
CA VAL A 142 4.11 8.36 4.90
C VAL A 142 4.39 7.81 3.50
N ASP A 143 4.21 6.50 3.34
CA ASP A 143 4.41 5.81 2.06
C ASP A 143 3.06 5.47 1.42
N MET A 144 3.06 5.25 0.10
CA MET A 144 1.94 4.68 -0.63
C MET A 144 2.37 3.41 -1.34
N TYR A 145 1.56 2.36 -1.24
CA TYR A 145 1.75 1.09 -1.96
C TYR A 145 0.52 0.79 -2.79
N GLY A 146 0.71 0.54 -4.08
CA GLY A 146 -0.38 0.27 -5.01
C GLY A 146 0.19 -0.31 -6.30
N LEU A 147 -0.27 0.20 -7.45
CA LEU A 147 0.42 -0.05 -8.71
C LEU A 147 1.87 0.45 -8.67
N PRO A 148 2.75 -0.03 -9.56
CA PRO A 148 4.12 0.50 -9.69
C PRO A 148 4.16 2.01 -9.95
N THR A 149 3.14 2.56 -10.63
CA THR A 149 3.00 3.99 -10.87
C THR A 149 2.52 4.76 -9.62
N ASP A 150 1.71 4.13 -8.76
CA ASP A 150 1.16 4.75 -7.54
C ASP A 150 2.07 4.58 -6.31
N THR A 151 3.03 3.65 -6.38
CA THR A 151 3.88 3.32 -5.25
C THR A 151 4.93 4.41 -5.04
N ILE A 152 4.88 5.07 -3.88
CA ILE A 152 5.83 6.10 -3.43
C ILE A 152 6.39 5.65 -2.08
N ARG A 153 7.72 5.55 -1.97
CA ARG A 153 8.40 5.02 -0.79
C ARG A 153 9.58 5.89 -0.38
N LYS A 154 9.73 6.14 0.92
CA LYS A 154 10.87 6.88 1.50
C LYS A 154 11.07 8.29 0.92
N GLU A 155 10.03 8.86 0.33
CA GLU A 155 10.05 10.21 -0.23
C GLU A 155 9.47 11.21 0.77
N PHE A 156 8.36 10.87 1.40
CA PHE A 156 7.66 11.75 2.33
C PHE A 156 8.01 11.42 3.78
N ARG A 157 8.78 12.32 4.37
CA ARG A 157 9.24 12.25 5.75
C ARG A 157 9.19 13.65 6.36
N THR A 158 8.62 13.77 7.56
CA THR A 158 8.66 15.03 8.33
C THR A 158 10.08 15.29 8.84
N ARG A 159 10.38 16.52 9.23
CA ARG A 159 11.56 16.78 10.06
C ARG A 159 11.44 16.04 11.39
N LEU A 160 12.61 15.78 11.97
CA LEU A 160 12.74 15.23 13.31
C LEU A 160 12.41 16.34 14.33
N VAL A 161 11.47 16.08 15.23
CA VAL A 161 11.24 16.91 16.41
C VAL A 161 12.05 16.32 17.57
N PRO A 162 13.12 16.97 18.05
CA PRO A 162 14.02 16.40 19.04
C PRO A 162 13.39 16.39 20.44
N ALA A 163 13.74 15.37 21.25
CA ALA A 163 13.45 15.27 22.68
C ALA A 163 11.97 15.50 23.08
N ASN A 164 11.03 15.24 22.17
CA ASN A 164 9.60 15.35 22.42
C ASN A 164 8.85 14.12 21.87
N GLY A 165 8.73 13.09 22.70
CA GLY A 165 7.91 11.91 22.43
C GLY A 165 6.44 12.03 22.89
N LEU A 166 6.09 13.08 23.64
CA LEU A 166 4.77 13.19 24.27
C LEU A 166 3.76 13.90 23.38
N ASN A 167 4.13 15.02 22.77
CA ASN A 167 3.24 15.83 21.93
C ASN A 167 4.00 16.62 20.85
N PRO A 168 4.81 15.97 20.00
CA PRO A 168 5.54 16.65 18.94
C PRO A 168 4.59 17.28 17.92
N VAL A 169 4.91 18.48 17.47
CA VAL A 169 4.22 19.18 16.38
C VAL A 169 5.18 19.22 15.19
N TYR A 170 4.76 18.66 14.07
CA TYR A 170 5.50 18.68 12.80
C TYR A 170 4.99 19.84 11.94
N ASN A 171 3.68 19.83 11.65
CA ASN A 171 2.92 20.86 10.94
C ASN A 171 3.62 21.42 9.69
N GLU A 172 4.16 20.52 8.87
CA GLU A 172 4.80 20.84 7.59
C GLU A 172 3.78 20.90 6.45
N GLU A 173 4.26 21.27 5.26
CA GLU A 173 3.46 21.23 4.05
C GLU A 173 2.90 19.82 3.78
N PRO A 174 1.70 19.69 3.21
CA PRO A 174 1.12 18.39 2.91
C PRO A 174 1.98 17.57 1.95
N PHE A 175 2.16 16.29 2.25
CA PHE A 175 2.74 15.32 1.33
C PHE A 175 1.80 15.08 0.17
N LEU A 176 2.23 15.43 -1.04
CA LEU A 176 1.43 15.29 -2.25
C LEU A 176 1.81 13.99 -2.96
N PHE A 177 0.94 12.98 -2.92
CA PHE A 177 1.18 11.70 -3.60
C PHE A 177 0.96 11.85 -5.11
N ARG A 178 1.96 12.40 -5.78
CA ARG A 178 1.99 12.73 -7.20
C ARG A 178 3.30 12.19 -7.78
N LYS A 179 3.26 11.16 -8.62
CA LYS A 179 4.46 10.73 -9.36
C LYS A 179 4.61 11.57 -10.62
N VAL A 180 5.67 12.35 -10.71
CA VAL A 180 6.03 13.07 -11.94
C VAL A 180 6.64 12.06 -12.92
N SER A 181 5.85 11.61 -13.90
CA SER A 181 6.40 10.83 -15.03
C SER A 181 7.14 11.77 -15.98
N VAL A 182 8.37 11.41 -16.35
CA VAL A 182 9.23 12.17 -17.27
C VAL A 182 8.68 12.16 -18.70
N THR A 183 7.76 11.24 -19.02
CA THR A 183 7.21 11.04 -20.36
C THR A 183 5.91 11.82 -20.60
N TYR A 184 5.15 12.12 -19.55
CA TYR A 184 3.92 12.91 -19.61
C TYR A 184 3.98 14.01 -18.55
N LEU A 185 4.38 15.20 -18.97
CA LEU A 185 4.26 16.42 -18.18
C LEU A 185 2.79 16.59 -17.73
N GLY A 186 2.44 16.18 -16.51
CA GLY A 186 1.20 16.64 -15.85
C GLY A 186 0.30 15.64 -15.14
N ALA A 187 0.52 14.32 -15.17
CA ALA A 187 -0.43 13.40 -14.49
C ALA A 187 -0.17 13.31 -12.98
N ARG A 188 -0.75 14.24 -12.21
CA ARG A 188 -0.66 14.36 -10.74
C ARG A 188 -1.70 13.50 -10.02
N ARG A 189 -1.60 12.17 -10.08
CA ARG A 189 -2.67 11.29 -9.56
C ARG A 189 -2.21 9.94 -9.04
N VAL A 190 -3.07 9.35 -8.22
CA VAL A 190 -3.16 7.93 -7.94
C VAL A 190 -4.06 7.31 -9.02
N VAL A 191 -3.46 6.48 -9.88
CA VAL A 191 -4.11 5.83 -11.02
C VAL A 191 -5.18 4.85 -10.56
N LEU A 192 -4.91 4.08 -9.50
CA LEU A 192 -5.80 3.02 -9.05
C LEU A 192 -5.98 3.03 -7.52
N PRO A 193 -6.84 3.93 -6.99
CA PRO A 193 -7.07 4.08 -5.56
C PRO A 193 -7.53 2.78 -4.88
N ASP A 194 -8.36 1.97 -5.54
CA ASP A 194 -8.90 0.71 -5.00
C ASP A 194 -7.83 -0.32 -4.60
N LEU A 195 -6.63 -0.25 -5.21
CA LEU A 195 -5.51 -1.12 -4.85
C LEU A 195 -4.48 -0.45 -3.95
N ALA A 196 -4.59 0.87 -3.75
CA ALA A 196 -3.61 1.66 -3.04
C ALA A 196 -3.86 1.65 -1.52
N VAL A 197 -2.77 1.64 -0.76
CA VAL A 197 -2.77 1.79 0.69
C VAL A 197 -1.74 2.83 1.11
N LEU A 198 -2.10 3.69 2.06
CA LEU A 198 -1.17 4.56 2.78
C LEU A 198 -0.57 3.77 3.95
N ARG A 199 0.73 3.99 4.20
CA ARG A 199 1.42 3.52 5.40
C ARG A 199 1.98 4.73 6.13
N PHE A 200 1.54 4.92 7.36
CA PHE A 200 2.15 5.84 8.31
C PHE A 200 3.14 5.05 9.16
N GLY A 201 4.38 5.53 9.29
CA GLY A 201 5.38 4.98 10.19
C GLY A 201 5.97 6.08 11.06
N VAL A 202 5.93 5.92 12.37
CA VAL A 202 6.54 6.84 13.34
C VAL A 202 7.83 6.25 13.83
N TYR A 203 8.91 6.99 13.74
CA TYR A 203 10.24 6.52 14.10
C TYR A 203 10.90 7.44 15.12
N ASP A 204 11.82 6.89 15.90
CA ASP A 204 12.70 7.66 16.78
C ASP A 204 13.95 8.17 16.05
N ASP A 205 14.79 8.89 16.78
CA ASP A 205 16.09 9.41 16.33
C ASP A 205 17.08 8.33 15.87
N ASN A 206 16.91 7.08 16.32
CA ASN A 206 17.70 5.92 15.90
C ASN A 206 17.08 5.17 14.71
N SER A 207 16.06 5.75 14.08
CA SER A 207 15.29 5.12 12.99
C SER A 207 14.59 3.83 13.42
N ARG A 208 14.34 3.63 14.72
CA ARG A 208 13.53 2.53 15.22
C ARG A 208 12.05 2.89 15.08
N LEU A 209 11.27 1.94 14.56
CA LEU A 209 9.83 2.09 14.44
C LEU A 209 9.18 2.08 15.83
N LEU A 210 8.43 3.14 16.15
CA LEU A 210 7.65 3.28 17.38
C LEU A 210 6.21 2.77 17.19
N GLY A 211 5.66 2.97 15.99
CA GLY A 211 4.32 2.51 15.63
C GLY A 211 4.03 2.80 14.16
N GLN A 212 3.08 2.05 13.59
CA GLN A 212 2.66 2.18 12.20
C GLN A 212 1.14 2.18 12.06
N ARG A 213 0.62 2.63 10.92
CA ARG A 213 -0.78 2.41 10.52
C ARG A 213 -0.85 2.19 9.02
N ILE A 214 -1.56 1.15 8.58
CA ILE A 214 -1.92 0.94 7.18
C ILE A 214 -3.37 1.35 6.96
N LEU A 215 -3.62 2.16 5.94
CA LEU A 215 -4.96 2.65 5.58
C LEU A 215 -5.16 2.49 4.06
N PRO A 216 -6.02 1.56 3.59
CA PRO A 216 -6.48 1.53 2.21
C PRO A 216 -7.10 2.87 1.82
N LEU A 217 -6.88 3.29 0.57
CA LEU A 217 -7.54 4.49 0.03
C LEU A 217 -9.04 4.22 -0.18
N ASP A 218 -9.40 2.98 -0.51
CA ASP A 218 -10.79 2.53 -0.54
C ASP A 218 -11.43 2.70 0.85
N GLY A 219 -12.50 3.50 0.92
CA GLY A 219 -13.19 3.84 2.16
C GLY A 219 -12.47 4.82 3.10
N LEU A 220 -11.33 5.41 2.69
CA LEU A 220 -10.62 6.38 3.52
C LEU A 220 -11.43 7.68 3.70
N GLN A 221 -11.54 8.15 4.94
CA GLN A 221 -12.25 9.39 5.25
C GLN A 221 -11.29 10.59 5.27
N ALA A 222 -11.60 11.59 4.45
CA ALA A 222 -10.87 12.86 4.39
C ALA A 222 -11.10 13.77 5.62
N GLY A 223 -10.33 14.86 5.68
CA GLY A 223 -10.35 15.90 6.69
C GLY A 223 -9.34 15.67 7.83
N TYR A 224 -9.52 16.43 8.91
CA TYR A 224 -8.72 16.28 10.13
C TYR A 224 -9.08 15.00 10.87
N ARG A 225 -8.09 14.14 11.10
CA ARG A 225 -8.27 12.82 11.71
C ARG A 225 -7.18 12.55 12.74
N HIS A 226 -7.59 11.92 13.83
CA HIS A 226 -6.68 11.21 14.71
C HIS A 226 -6.50 9.79 14.17
N ILE A 227 -5.26 9.38 13.98
CA ILE A 227 -4.85 8.07 13.48
C ILE A 227 -4.16 7.33 14.63
N SER A 228 -4.88 6.43 15.29
CA SER A 228 -4.32 5.56 16.32
C SER A 228 -3.29 4.61 15.70
N LEU A 229 -2.12 4.53 16.32
CA LEU A 229 -1.02 3.69 15.84
C LEU A 229 -1.18 2.23 16.25
N ARG A 230 -0.43 1.38 15.55
CA ARG A 230 -0.35 -0.06 15.71
C ARG A 230 1.10 -0.47 15.89
N THR A 231 1.31 -1.62 16.53
CA THR A 231 2.63 -2.25 16.56
C THR A 231 3.04 -2.80 15.18
N GLU A 232 4.27 -3.30 15.08
CA GLU A 232 4.76 -4.00 13.88
C GLU A 232 3.90 -5.21 13.51
N ALA A 233 3.33 -5.91 14.50
CA ALA A 233 2.43 -7.04 14.31
C ALA A 233 0.94 -6.63 14.21
N ASN A 234 0.68 -5.35 13.89
CA ASN A 234 -0.64 -4.74 13.74
C ASN A 234 -1.57 -4.82 14.97
N PHE A 235 -1.02 -4.96 16.18
CA PHE A 235 -1.81 -4.88 17.43
C PHE A 235 -2.13 -3.41 17.78
N PRO A 236 -3.35 -3.10 18.27
CA PRO A 236 -3.74 -1.75 18.66
C PRO A 236 -2.88 -1.22 19.81
N MET A 237 -2.40 0.01 19.68
CA MET A 237 -1.75 0.75 20.77
C MET A 237 -2.78 1.70 21.40
N SER A 238 -2.78 1.82 22.74
CA SER A 238 -3.85 2.55 23.44
C SER A 238 -3.75 4.08 23.34
N LEU A 239 -2.55 4.64 23.40
CA LEU A 239 -2.32 6.10 23.48
C LEU A 239 -1.64 6.69 22.22
N PRO A 240 -0.60 6.05 21.63
CA PRO A 240 0.12 6.64 20.51
C PRO A 240 -0.79 6.90 19.31
N MET A 241 -0.83 8.14 18.86
CA MET A 241 -1.64 8.56 17.72
C MET A 241 -1.02 9.73 16.98
N LEU A 242 -1.39 9.87 15.70
CA LEU A 242 -1.06 11.02 14.87
C LEU A 242 -2.30 11.89 14.65
N PHE A 243 -2.13 13.19 14.62
CA PHE A 243 -3.13 14.13 14.13
C PHE A 243 -2.71 14.58 12.72
N CYS A 244 -3.55 14.27 11.74
CA CYS A 244 -3.29 14.52 10.33
C CYS A 244 -4.48 15.19 9.66
N ASN A 245 -4.24 15.95 8.59
CA ASN A 245 -5.27 16.31 7.61
C ASN A 245 -5.05 15.48 6.35
N ILE A 246 -6.09 14.77 5.90
CA ILE A 246 -6.04 13.96 4.69
C ILE A 246 -6.98 14.58 3.66
N GLU A 247 -6.49 14.91 2.48
CA GLU A 247 -7.36 15.24 1.35
C GLU A 247 -7.38 14.10 0.35
N LEU A 248 -8.59 13.68 -0.03
CA LEU A 248 -8.84 12.75 -1.11
C LEU A 248 -9.85 13.38 -2.06
N LYS A 249 -9.41 13.71 -3.26
CA LYS A 249 -10.22 14.37 -4.29
C LYS A 249 -10.22 13.54 -5.57
N ILE A 250 -11.28 13.65 -6.37
CA ILE A 250 -11.28 13.11 -7.73
C ILE A 250 -10.20 13.85 -8.53
N TYR A 251 -9.40 13.14 -9.29
CA TYR A 251 -8.43 13.77 -10.18
C TYR A 251 -9.14 14.43 -11.37
N VAL A 252 -8.95 15.74 -11.53
CA VAL A 252 -9.32 16.50 -12.72
C VAL A 252 -8.03 16.85 -13.48
N PRO A 253 -7.90 16.52 -14.77
CA PRO A 253 -6.74 16.93 -15.57
C PRO A 253 -6.62 18.46 -15.66
N ASP A 254 -5.39 18.96 -15.59
CA ASP A 254 -5.09 20.40 -15.77
C ASP A 254 -5.71 20.90 -17.11
N GLY A 255 -6.53 21.96 -17.06
CA GLY A 255 -7.23 22.55 -18.23
C GLY A 255 -8.74 22.30 -18.31
N PHE A 256 -9.31 21.55 -17.35
CA PHE A 256 -10.76 21.31 -17.21
C PHE A 256 -11.32 21.75 -15.84
N GLU A 257 -10.58 22.60 -15.11
CA GLU A 257 -11.03 23.27 -13.88
C GLU A 257 -11.84 24.55 -14.18
#